data_AF-A0A3C0R4P3-F1
#
_entry.id   AF-A0A3C0R4P3-F1
#
_cell.length_a   1.000
_cell.length_b   1.000
_cell.length_c   1.000
_cell.angle_alpha   90.00
_cell.angle_beta   90.00
_cell.angle_gamma   90.00
#
_symmetry.space_group_name_H-M   'P 1'
#
loop_
_entity.id
_entity.type
_entity.pdbx_description
1 polymer ?
#
loop_
_entity_poly.entity_id
_entity_poly.type
_entity_poly.pdbx_seq_one_letter_code
_entity_poly.pdbx_strand_id
1 'polypeptide(L)' 'EIFSRLQQTALLVTHDLAEAAYLGDKIVLMNEGRIVQQGSIVDLREKPADAFVSEFLNAQRGLTTL' A
#
# COMPACT_ATOMS: atom_id res chain seq x y z
N GLU A 1 1.75 1.20 15.28
CA GLU A 1 1.51 1.20 16.75
C GLU A 1 1.25 2.60 17.34
N ILE A 2 2.15 3.59 17.16
CA ILE A 2 2.03 4.92 17.79
C ILE A 2 0.72 5.65 17.43
N PHE A 3 0.37 5.74 16.14
CA PHE A 3 -0.82 6.47 15.69
C PHE A 3 -2.13 5.89 16.23
N SER A 4 -2.23 4.56 16.27
CA SER A 4 -3.38 3.85 16.85
C SER A 4 -3.50 4.14 18.35
N ARG A 5 -2.40 4.05 19.10
CA ARG A 5 -2.39 4.34 20.55
C ARG A 5 -2.79 5.79 20.87
N LEU A 6 -2.36 6.74 20.04
CA LEU A 6 -2.66 8.16 20.23
C LEU A 6 -4.02 8.57 19.63
N GLN A 7 -4.74 7.64 18.99
CA GLN A 7 -5.99 7.90 18.25
C GLN A 7 -5.87 9.06 17.26
N GLN A 8 -4.75 9.14 16.55
CA GLN A 8 -4.51 10.18 15.54
C GLN A 8 -4.76 9.64 14.14
N THR A 9 -5.38 10.46 13.30
CA THR A 9 -5.37 10.23 11.85
C THR A 9 -4.01 10.63 11.31
N ALA A 10 -3.33 9.69 10.65
CA ALA A 10 -2.04 9.91 10.02
C ALA A 10 -2.14 9.63 8.51
N LEU A 11 -1.45 10.44 7.72
CA LEU A 11 -1.20 10.18 6.31
C LEU A 11 0.32 10.02 6.14
N LEU A 12 0.73 8.82 5.72
CA LEU A 12 2.12 8.52 5.39
C LEU A 12 2.26 8.37 3.88
N VAL A 13 3.33 8.92 3.33
CA VAL A 13 3.72 8.75 1.94
C VAL A 13 5.06 8.02 1.91
N THR A 14 5.09 6.86 1.28
CA THR A 14 6.30 6.05 1.14
C THR A 14 6.36 5.41 -0.25
N HIS A 15 7.57 5.04 -0.65
CA HIS A 15 7.82 4.26 -1.87
C HIS A 15 8.04 2.77 -1.54
N ASP A 16 8.06 2.41 -0.25
CA ASP A 16 8.21 1.03 0.23
C ASP A 16 6.85 0.46 0.60
N LEU A 17 6.50 -0.66 -0.04
CA LEU A 17 5.21 -1.29 0.15
C LEU A 17 5.09 -2.05 1.48
N ALA A 18 6.19 -2.61 1.99
CA ALA A 18 6.19 -3.29 3.28
C ALA A 18 5.93 -2.28 4.40
N GLU A 19 6.49 -1.07 4.30
CA GLU A 19 6.18 0.01 5.24
C GLU A 19 4.70 0.42 5.15
N ALA A 20 4.17 0.59 3.94
CA ALA A 20 2.75 0.91 3.75
C ALA A 20 1.82 -0.18 4.32
N ALA A 21 2.16 -1.45 4.13
CA ALA A 21 1.40 -2.59 4.65
C ALA A 21 1.52 -2.73 6.18
N TYR A 22 2.67 -2.37 6.76
CA TYR A 22 2.90 -2.46 8.20
C TYR A 22 2.23 -1.32 8.98
N LEU A 23 2.23 -0.10 8.43
CA LEU A 23 1.74 1.10 9.13
C LEU A 23 0.32 1.50 8.75
N GLY A 24 -0.11 1.18 7.53
CA GLY A 24 -1.37 1.67 6.96
C GLY A 24 -2.51 0.67 7.07
N ASP A 25 -3.63 1.11 7.62
CA ASP A 25 -4.90 0.37 7.53
C ASP A 25 -5.47 0.38 6.11
N LYS A 26 -5.17 1.46 5.36
CA LYS A 26 -5.62 1.71 3.99
C LYS A 26 -4.46 2.23 3.15
N ILE A 27 -4.25 1.62 2.00
CA ILE A 27 -3.21 1.98 1.04
C ILE A 27 -3.88 2.69 -0.14
N VAL A 28 -3.25 3.77 -0.61
CA VAL A 28 -3.59 4.46 -1.85
C VAL A 28 -2.37 4.37 -2.76
N LEU A 29 -2.46 3.57 -3.81
CA LEU A 29 -1.43 3.51 -4.83
C LEU A 29 -1.70 4.60 -5.86
N MET A 30 -0.65 5.35 -6.18
CA MET A 30 -0.70 6.44 -7.16
C MET A 30 0.28 6.19 -8.29
N ASN A 31 -0.11 6.57 -9.51
CA ASN A 31 0.75 6.61 -10.68
C ASN A 31 0.49 7.91 -11.46
N GLU A 32 1.55 8.62 -11.86
CA GLU A 32 1.45 9.86 -12.65
C GLU A 32 0.43 10.88 -12.11
N GLY A 33 0.39 11.05 -10.78
CA GLY A 33 -0.52 11.99 -10.11
C GLY A 33 -1.99 11.52 -10.03
N ARG A 34 -2.29 10.28 -10.40
CA ARG A 34 -3.63 9.67 -10.30
C ARG A 34 -3.65 8.54 -9.28
N ILE A 35 -4.75 8.40 -8.57
CA ILE A 35 -5.01 7.21 -7.76
C ILE A 35 -5.35 6.06 -8.72
N VAL A 36 -4.56 5.00 -8.68
CA VAL A 36 -4.78 3.79 -9.50
C VAL A 36 -5.57 2.74 -8.74
N GLN A 37 -5.31 2.58 -7.44
CA GLN A 37 -6.08 1.69 -6.59
C GLN A 37 -6.03 2.16 -5.14
N GLN A 38 -7.12 1.89 -4.41
CA GLN A 38 -7.21 2.12 -2.98
C GLN A 38 -7.83 0.90 -2.31
N GLY A 39 -7.24 0.45 -1.20
CA GLY A 39 -7.70 -0.73 -0.46
C GLY A 39 -6.71 -1.17 0.60
N SER A 40 -6.92 -2.35 1.17
CA SER A 40 -5.91 -3.03 1.99
C SER A 40 -4.78 -3.59 1.12
N ILE A 41 -3.66 -3.98 1.73
CA ILE A 41 -2.60 -4.69 1.01
C ILE A 41 -3.10 -5.99 0.36
N VAL A 42 -4.06 -6.66 1.00
CA VAL A 42 -4.70 -7.87 0.47
C VAL A 42 -5.50 -7.56 -0.79
N ASP A 43 -6.26 -6.45 -0.79
CA ASP A 43 -7.01 -6.03 -1.98
C ASP A 43 -6.09 -5.72 -3.16
N LEU A 44 -4.97 -5.02 -2.92
CA LEU A 44 -3.98 -4.72 -3.95
C LEU A 44 -3.38 -6.01 -4.53
N ARG A 45 -3.10 -7.01 -3.68
CA ARG A 45 -2.48 -8.28 -4.08
C ARG A 45 -3.44 -9.24 -4.77
N GLU A 46 -4.63 -9.44 -4.22
CA GLU A 46 -5.58 -10.46 -4.68
C GLU A 46 -6.51 -9.95 -5.78
N LYS A 47 -6.75 -8.63 -5.82
CA LYS A 47 -7.65 -7.97 -6.78
C LYS A 47 -6.97 -6.70 -7.31
N PRO A 48 -5.83 -6.81 -8.00
CA PRO A 48 -5.19 -5.65 -8.61
C PRO A 48 -6.14 -5.02 -9.64
N ALA A 49 -6.28 -3.70 -9.58
CA ALA A 49 -7.20 -2.95 -10.44
C ALA A 49 -6.74 -2.93 -11.90
N ASP A 50 -5.44 -3.00 -12.14
CA ASP A 50 -4.85 -3.08 -13.47
C ASP A 50 -3.45 -3.76 -13.47
N ALA A 51 -2.84 -3.82 -14.65
CA ALA A 51 -1.50 -4.38 -14.83
C ALA A 51 -0.42 -3.59 -14.09
N PHE A 52 -0.54 -2.26 -14.03
CA PHE A 52 0.43 -1.42 -13.34
C PHE A 52 0.48 -1.75 -11.84
N VAL A 53 -0.68 -1.94 -11.19
CA VAL A 53 -0.71 -2.38 -9.79
C VAL A 53 0.06 -3.68 -9.62
N SER A 54 -0.24 -4.69 -10.44
CA SER A 54 0.42 -6.00 -10.35
C SER A 54 1.93 -5.90 -10.55
N GLU A 55 2.37 -5.16 -11.56
CA GLU A 55 3.78 -4.92 -11.87
C GLU A 55 4.49 -4.19 -10.73
N PHE A 56 3.85 -3.16 -10.17
CA PHE A 56 4.40 -2.40 -9.04
C PHE A 56 4.62 -3.28 -7.81
N LEU A 57 3.62 -4.11 -7.45
CA LEU A 57 3.73 -5.05 -6.32
C LEU A 57 4.86 -6.06 -6.54
N ASN A 58 4.98 -6.60 -7.76
CA ASN A 58 6.02 -7.59 -8.10
C ASN A 58 7.44 -7.00 -8.13
N ALA A 59 7.57 -5.70 -8.44
CA ALA A 59 8.85 -5.01 -8.40
C ALA A 59 9.36 -4.76 -6.96
N GLN A 60 8.45 -4.76 -5.97
CA GLN A 60 8.78 -4.55 -4.57
C GLN A 60 9.32 -5.84 -3.95
N ARG A 61 10.61 -5.81 -3.58
CA ARG A 61 11.35 -6.97 -3.06
C ARG A 61 10.82 -7.50 -1.72
N GLY A 62 10.00 -6.73 -1.00
CA GLY A 62 9.56 -7.03 0.36
C GLY A 62 8.39 -8.00 0.51
N LEU A 63 7.69 -8.37 -0.58
CA LEU A 63 6.46 -9.16 -0.49
C LEU A 63 6.61 -10.68 -0.65
N THR A 64 7.81 -11.18 -0.96
CA THR A 64 8.04 -12.61 -1.29
C THR A 64 7.80 -13.57 -0.10
N THR A 65 7.46 -13.09 1.09
CA THR A 65 7.40 -13.91 2.31
C THR A 65 6.21 -13.61 3.24
N LEU A 66 5.18 -12.88 2.79
CA LEU A 66 3.96 -12.60 3.59
C LEU A 66 2.71 -13.29 3.05
#